data_AF-A0A3S6CNC6-F1
#
_entry.id   AF-A0A3S6CNC6-F1
#
_cell.length_a   1.000
_cell.length_b   1.000
_cell.length_c   1.000
_cell.angle_alpha   90.00
_cell.angle_beta   90.00
_cell.angle_gamma   90.00
#
_symmetry.space_group_name_H-M   'P 1'
#
loop_
_entity.id
_entity.type
_entity.pdbx_description
1 polymer ?
#
loop_
_entity_poly.entity_id
_entity_poly.type
_entity_poly.pdbx_seq_one_letter_code
_entity_poly.pdbx_strand_id
1 'polypeptide(L)'
;IHVSLPINQFLDAGVDPKEIPLPHEFILNRDLLAQLYPSFAEGATPFFTLNWSKYAEFLSFRGGLDPITGGLWLSDIAHHHLAIAILFLIAGHMYRTNWGIGHGLKDILEAHKGPFTGQGHKGLYEILTTSWHAQLSLNLAMLGSTTIVVAHHMYSMPPYPYLATDYGTQLSLFTHHMWIGGFLIVGAAAHAAIFMVRDYDPTTRYNDLLDRVLRHRDAIISHLNWVC
;
A
#
# COMPACT_ATOMS: atom_id res chain seq x y z
N ILE A 1 -6.39 -17.70 2.51
CA ILE A 1 -6.08 -18.98 3.19
C ILE A 1 -7.34 -19.85 3.29
N HIS A 2 -8.25 -19.61 4.23
CA HIS A 2 -9.35 -20.57 4.53
C HIS A 2 -10.52 -20.63 3.54
N VAL A 3 -10.64 -19.69 2.60
CA VAL A 3 -11.79 -19.59 1.68
C VAL A 3 -11.34 -19.56 0.23
N SER A 4 -10.60 -18.54 -0.17
CA SER A 4 -10.22 -18.37 -1.58
C SER A 4 -9.29 -19.48 -2.09
N LEU A 5 -8.34 -19.96 -1.28
CA LEU A 5 -7.40 -21.00 -1.70
C LEU A 5 -8.10 -22.33 -2.02
N PRO A 6 -8.88 -22.94 -1.11
CA PRO A 6 -9.53 -24.22 -1.41
C PRO A 6 -10.51 -24.12 -2.59
N ILE A 7 -11.25 -23.01 -2.70
CA ILE A 7 -12.20 -22.82 -3.82
C ILE A 7 -11.44 -22.73 -5.16
N ASN A 8 -10.35 -21.95 -5.23
CA ASN A 8 -9.60 -21.84 -6.48
C ASN A 8 -8.93 -23.16 -6.85
N GLN A 9 -8.46 -23.95 -5.89
CA GLN A 9 -7.92 -25.28 -6.18
C GLN A 9 -8.93 -26.20 -6.88
N PHE A 10 -10.21 -26.13 -6.50
CA PHE A 10 -11.28 -26.86 -7.20
C PHE A 10 -11.61 -26.26 -8.58
N LEU A 11 -11.66 -24.93 -8.69
CA LEU A 11 -11.92 -24.24 -9.96
C LEU A 11 -10.82 -24.53 -10.99
N ASP A 12 -9.56 -24.50 -10.58
CA ASP A 12 -8.40 -24.77 -11.44
C ASP A 12 -8.32 -26.26 -11.83
N ALA A 13 -8.94 -27.15 -11.04
CA ALA A 13 -9.15 -28.55 -11.37
C ALA A 13 -10.38 -28.81 -12.28
N GLY A 14 -11.13 -27.76 -12.65
CA GLY A 14 -12.28 -27.86 -13.55
C GLY A 14 -13.55 -28.42 -12.92
N VAL A 15 -13.66 -28.38 -11.59
CA VAL A 15 -14.87 -28.83 -10.88
C VAL A 15 -16.01 -27.82 -11.09
N ASP A 16 -17.22 -28.33 -11.36
CA ASP A 16 -18.41 -27.48 -11.50
C ASP A 16 -18.64 -26.70 -10.20
N PRO A 17 -18.82 -25.37 -10.23
CA PRO A 17 -19.03 -24.55 -9.04
C PRO A 17 -20.16 -25.03 -8.11
N LYS A 18 -21.15 -25.77 -8.62
CA LYS A 18 -22.25 -26.34 -7.81
C LYS A 18 -21.82 -27.54 -6.98
N GLU A 19 -20.77 -28.24 -7.39
CA GLU A 19 -20.20 -29.39 -6.71
C GLU A 19 -19.10 -28.99 -5.70
N ILE A 20 -18.65 -27.73 -5.74
CA ILE A 20 -17.67 -27.20 -4.79
C ILE A 20 -18.37 -26.99 -3.43
N PRO A 21 -17.81 -27.55 -2.32
CA PRO A 21 -18.31 -27.29 -0.98
C PRO A 21 -18.43 -25.79 -0.71
N LEU A 22 -19.46 -25.40 0.03
CA LEU A 22 -19.68 -23.99 0.34
C LEU A 22 -18.55 -23.47 1.26
N PRO A 23 -18.19 -22.17 1.18
CA PRO A 23 -17.09 -21.60 1.96
C PRO A 23 -17.12 -21.91 3.47
N HIS A 24 -18.31 -21.96 4.06
CA HIS A 24 -18.49 -22.25 5.48
C HIS A 24 -18.22 -23.73 5.83
N GLU A 25 -18.38 -24.65 4.87
CA GLU A 25 -18.11 -26.07 5.06
C GLU A 25 -16.60 -26.31 5.23
N PHE A 26 -15.75 -25.60 4.47
CA PHE A 26 -14.30 -25.62 4.67
C PHE A 26 -13.86 -25.07 6.04
N ILE A 27 -14.61 -24.11 6.60
CA ILE A 27 -14.30 -23.52 7.91
C ILE A 27 -14.69 -24.47 9.04
N LEU A 28 -15.87 -25.08 8.94
CA LEU A 28 -16.42 -25.96 9.98
C LEU A 28 -15.80 -27.35 9.95
N ASN A 29 -15.36 -27.82 8.78
CA ASN A 29 -14.77 -29.14 8.61
C ASN A 29 -13.29 -29.03 8.21
N ARG A 30 -12.42 -29.12 9.21
CA ARG A 30 -10.96 -29.13 9.02
C ARG A 30 -10.50 -30.26 8.11
N ASP A 31 -11.19 -31.40 8.09
CA ASP A 31 -10.75 -32.56 7.30
C ASP A 31 -10.84 -32.28 5.80
N LEU A 32 -11.78 -31.42 5.36
CA LEU A 32 -11.84 -30.96 3.96
C LEU A 32 -10.61 -30.12 3.59
N LEU A 33 -10.16 -29.23 4.47
CA LEU A 33 -8.94 -28.46 4.25
C LEU A 33 -7.69 -29.34 4.31
N ALA A 34 -7.64 -30.30 5.23
CA ALA A 34 -6.51 -31.22 5.37
C ALA A 34 -6.35 -32.16 4.17
N GLN A 35 -7.43 -32.47 3.45
CA GLN A 35 -7.35 -33.22 2.19
C GLN A 35 -6.69 -32.41 1.07
N LEU A 36 -6.88 -31.09 1.05
CA LEU A 36 -6.29 -30.20 0.05
C LEU A 36 -4.86 -29.76 0.41
N TYR A 37 -4.64 -29.51 1.71
CA TYR A 37 -3.41 -29.00 2.29
C TYR A 37 -3.08 -29.83 3.55
N PRO A 38 -2.32 -30.94 3.42
CA PRO A 38 -2.02 -31.86 4.52
C PRO A 38 -1.52 -31.19 5.81
N SER A 39 -0.79 -30.08 5.69
CA SER A 39 -0.31 -29.27 6.81
C SER A 39 -1.41 -28.78 7.77
N PHE A 40 -2.68 -28.68 7.35
CA PHE A 40 -3.80 -28.34 8.23
C PHE A 40 -4.09 -29.41 9.31
N ALA A 41 -3.68 -30.67 9.09
CA ALA A 41 -3.82 -31.72 10.10
C ALA A 41 -2.93 -31.46 11.33
N GLU A 42 -1.80 -30.77 11.17
CA GLU A 42 -0.89 -30.38 12.27
C GLU A 42 -1.48 -29.26 13.16
N GLY A 43 -2.53 -28.59 12.68
CA GLY A 43 -3.19 -27.48 13.37
C GLY A 43 -2.26 -26.28 13.60
N ALA A 44 -2.48 -25.59 14.72
CA ALA A 44 -1.72 -24.38 15.08
C ALA A 44 -0.43 -24.68 15.87
N THR A 45 -0.12 -25.95 16.15
CA THR A 45 1.07 -26.32 16.95
C THR A 45 2.38 -25.82 16.32
N PRO A 46 2.62 -25.97 15.00
CA PRO A 46 3.83 -25.43 14.36
C PRO A 46 3.92 -23.89 14.45
N PHE A 47 2.79 -23.18 14.48
CA PHE A 47 2.77 -21.73 14.66
C PHE A 47 3.30 -21.30 16.03
N PHE A 48 2.80 -21.93 17.11
CA PHE A 48 3.21 -21.59 18.49
C PHE A 48 4.63 -22.05 18.83
N THR A 49 5.15 -23.06 18.13
CA THR A 49 6.52 -23.56 18.29
C THR A 49 7.52 -22.91 17.34
N LEU A 50 7.08 -21.95 16.51
CA LEU A 50 7.87 -21.27 15.49
C LEU A 50 8.47 -22.20 14.41
N ASN A 51 7.91 -23.39 14.22
CA ASN A 51 8.29 -24.32 13.16
C ASN A 51 7.49 -24.03 11.87
N TRP A 52 7.65 -22.82 11.32
CA TRP A 52 6.79 -22.29 10.27
C TRP A 52 7.00 -22.88 8.87
N SER A 53 8.08 -23.64 8.65
CA SER A 53 8.34 -24.34 7.37
C SER A 53 7.22 -25.31 7.00
N LYS A 54 6.44 -25.76 8.00
CA LYS A 54 5.27 -26.63 7.84
C LYS A 54 4.12 -26.01 7.05
N TYR A 55 4.06 -24.70 6.87
CA TYR A 55 2.95 -24.01 6.21
C TYR A 55 3.19 -23.64 4.73
N ALA A 56 4.29 -24.15 4.14
CA ALA A 56 4.71 -23.79 2.78
C ALA A 56 3.71 -24.20 1.65
N GLU A 57 2.78 -25.12 1.94
CA GLU A 57 1.78 -25.58 0.96
C GLU A 57 0.76 -24.50 0.58
N PHE A 58 0.36 -23.65 1.54
CA PHE A 58 -0.63 -22.59 1.35
C PHE A 58 -0.07 -21.17 1.59
N LEU A 59 1.16 -21.07 2.10
CA LEU A 59 1.97 -19.85 2.16
C LEU A 59 3.25 -20.05 1.33
N SER A 60 3.12 -19.98 0.02
CA SER A 60 4.25 -20.22 -0.88
C SER A 60 5.05 -18.95 -1.19
N PHE A 61 6.12 -19.13 -1.95
CA PHE A 61 6.93 -18.05 -2.52
C PHE A 61 7.44 -18.48 -3.90
N ARG A 62 6.50 -18.83 -4.80
CA ARG A 62 6.80 -19.39 -6.13
C ARG A 62 7.35 -18.33 -7.07
N GLY A 63 6.73 -17.15 -7.05
CA GLY A 63 6.98 -16.08 -8.02
C GLY A 63 6.39 -16.39 -9.41
N GLY A 64 6.19 -15.34 -10.18
CA GLY A 64 5.61 -15.44 -11.53
C GLY A 64 4.08 -15.64 -11.52
N LEU A 65 3.57 -16.17 -12.63
CA LEU A 65 2.15 -16.36 -12.88
C LEU A 65 1.80 -17.85 -12.87
N ASP A 66 0.59 -18.16 -12.44
CA ASP A 66 -0.01 -19.47 -12.60
C ASP A 66 -0.24 -19.75 -14.10
N PRO A 67 0.33 -20.83 -14.66
CA PRO A 67 0.21 -21.14 -16.08
C PRO A 67 -1.21 -21.53 -16.50
N ILE A 68 -2.09 -21.90 -15.57
CA ILE A 68 -3.49 -22.26 -15.86
C ILE A 68 -4.33 -20.99 -16.02
N THR A 69 -4.21 -20.07 -15.06
CA THR A 69 -5.08 -18.89 -15.00
C THR A 69 -4.45 -17.63 -15.61
N GLY A 70 -3.13 -17.59 -15.76
CA GLY A 70 -2.39 -16.38 -16.14
C GLY A 70 -2.37 -15.29 -15.06
N GLY A 71 -2.88 -15.57 -13.85
CA GLY A 71 -2.86 -14.67 -12.70
C GLY A 71 -1.73 -14.97 -11.73
N LEU A 72 -1.52 -14.13 -10.73
CA LEU A 72 -0.59 -14.39 -9.62
C LEU A 72 -1.06 -15.59 -8.76
N TRP A 73 -0.11 -16.35 -8.23
CA TRP A 73 -0.38 -17.43 -7.29
C TRP A 73 -1.11 -16.92 -6.04
N LEU A 74 -2.29 -17.46 -5.75
CA LEU A 74 -3.06 -17.03 -4.57
C LEU A 74 -2.39 -17.35 -3.24
N SER A 75 -1.59 -18.42 -3.18
CA SER A 75 -0.78 -18.77 -2.01
C SER A 75 0.36 -17.77 -1.78
N ASP A 76 0.96 -17.23 -2.85
CA ASP A 76 1.94 -16.13 -2.77
C ASP A 76 1.24 -14.83 -2.35
N ILE A 77 0.05 -14.54 -2.89
CA ILE A 77 -0.76 -13.38 -2.47
C ILE A 77 -1.12 -13.50 -0.97
N ALA A 78 -1.50 -14.68 -0.50
CA ALA A 78 -1.81 -14.90 0.91
C ALA A 78 -0.58 -14.67 1.80
N HIS A 79 0.59 -15.16 1.38
CA HIS A 79 1.84 -14.93 2.08
C HIS A 79 2.26 -13.45 2.07
N HIS A 80 2.09 -12.76 0.93
CA HIS A 80 2.29 -11.32 0.83
C HIS A 80 1.41 -10.55 1.82
N HIS A 81 0.11 -10.88 1.91
CA HIS A 81 -0.83 -10.23 2.84
C HIS A 81 -0.45 -10.47 4.30
N LEU A 82 0.02 -11.68 4.64
CA LEU A 82 0.53 -11.97 5.98
C LEU A 82 1.77 -11.13 6.31
N ALA A 83 2.70 -11.02 5.37
CA ALA A 83 3.92 -10.22 5.54
C ALA A 83 3.62 -8.73 5.74
N ILE A 84 2.75 -8.13 4.92
CA ILE A 84 2.36 -6.72 5.09
C ILE A 84 1.57 -6.50 6.38
N ALA A 85 0.76 -7.47 6.81
CA ALA A 85 0.01 -7.36 8.07
C ALA A 85 0.96 -7.28 9.27
N ILE A 86 1.98 -8.14 9.31
CA ILE A 86 3.01 -8.11 10.36
C ILE A 86 3.79 -6.79 10.30
N LEU A 87 4.21 -6.36 9.10
CA LEU A 87 4.96 -5.12 8.92
C LEU A 87 4.16 -3.91 9.44
N PHE A 88 2.89 -3.78 9.04
CA PHE A 88 2.04 -2.67 9.46
C PHE A 88 1.62 -2.75 10.92
N LEU A 89 1.46 -3.95 11.48
CA LEU A 89 1.22 -4.11 12.91
C LEU A 89 2.41 -3.60 13.71
N ILE A 90 3.65 -3.99 13.35
CA ILE A 90 4.85 -3.49 14.01
C ILE A 90 4.98 -1.98 13.83
N ALA A 91 4.80 -1.45 12.61
CA ALA A 91 4.86 -0.02 12.33
C ALA A 91 3.82 0.78 13.15
N GLY A 92 2.63 0.22 13.38
CA GLY A 92 1.57 0.82 14.19
C GLY A 92 1.93 1.06 15.66
N HIS A 93 3.01 0.44 16.16
CA HIS A 93 3.48 0.60 17.54
C HIS A 93 4.68 1.55 17.67
N MET A 94 5.08 2.24 16.60
CA MET A 94 6.23 3.15 16.62
C MET A 94 5.98 4.46 17.40
N TYR A 95 4.75 4.99 17.34
CA TYR A 95 4.45 6.33 17.84
C TYR A 95 4.01 6.34 19.30
N ARG A 96 4.47 7.36 20.04
CA ARG A 96 4.16 7.52 21.47
C ARG A 96 2.69 7.78 21.68
N THR A 97 2.12 7.09 22.65
CA THR A 97 0.73 7.21 23.09
C THR A 97 0.67 7.39 24.62
N ASN A 98 -0.53 7.24 25.21
CA ASN A 98 -0.76 7.41 26.66
C ASN A 98 0.07 6.46 27.54
N TRP A 99 0.62 5.38 26.98
CA TRP A 99 1.51 4.44 27.70
C TRP A 99 2.97 4.91 27.81
N GLY A 100 3.31 6.10 27.31
CA GLY A 100 4.61 6.75 27.50
C GLY A 100 5.77 6.19 26.65
N ILE A 101 5.59 5.04 26.00
CA ILE A 101 6.58 4.39 25.14
C ILE A 101 6.34 4.79 23.68
N GLY A 102 7.42 5.03 22.92
CA GLY A 102 7.39 5.37 21.48
C GLY A 102 7.95 6.76 21.18
N HIS A 103 7.80 7.19 19.92
CA HIS A 103 8.33 8.46 19.43
C HIS A 103 7.25 9.53 19.25
N GLY A 104 7.54 10.77 19.66
CA GLY A 104 6.72 11.93 19.31
C GLY A 104 7.00 12.38 17.87
N LEU A 105 5.95 12.54 17.05
CA LEU A 105 6.11 12.97 15.65
C LEU A 105 6.80 14.34 15.55
N LYS A 106 6.41 15.29 16.41
CA LYS A 106 7.05 16.61 16.46
C LYS A 106 8.52 16.52 16.84
N ASP A 107 8.85 15.72 17.86
CA ASP A 107 10.23 15.52 18.31
C ASP A 107 11.10 14.93 17.20
N ILE A 108 10.58 13.92 16.47
CA ILE A 108 11.26 13.36 15.29
C ILE A 108 11.53 14.46 14.27
N LEU A 109 10.52 15.23 13.88
CA LEU A 109 10.66 16.26 12.85
C LEU A 109 11.70 17.33 13.25
N GLU A 110 11.60 17.88 14.47
CA GLU A 110 12.50 18.94 14.92
C GLU A 110 13.95 18.47 15.12
N ALA A 111 14.16 17.18 15.43
CA ALA A 111 15.50 16.60 15.52
C ALA A 111 16.21 16.48 14.16
N HIS A 112 15.47 16.40 13.04
CA HIS A 112 16.04 16.25 11.71
C HIS A 112 16.38 17.62 11.09
N LYS A 113 17.61 18.07 11.32
CA LYS A 113 18.13 19.35 10.85
C LYS A 113 19.54 19.20 10.29
N GLY A 114 19.77 19.77 9.10
CA GLY A 114 21.05 19.71 8.41
C GLY A 114 21.75 21.08 8.36
N PRO A 115 23.04 21.12 7.99
CA PRO A 115 23.81 22.36 7.91
C PRO A 115 23.29 23.32 6.82
N PHE A 116 22.66 22.80 5.76
CA PHE A 116 22.20 23.59 4.60
C PHE A 116 20.70 23.95 4.62
N THR A 117 19.92 23.34 5.52
CA THR A 117 18.46 23.37 5.49
C THR A 117 17.82 24.34 6.50
N GLY A 118 18.60 25.27 7.03
CA GLY A 118 18.10 26.27 7.98
C GLY A 118 17.54 25.59 9.23
N GLN A 119 16.29 25.90 9.61
CA GLN A 119 15.58 25.32 10.75
C GLN A 119 14.98 23.92 10.48
N GLY A 120 15.23 23.32 9.31
CA GLY A 120 14.77 21.97 9.00
C GLY A 120 13.24 21.85 8.98
N HIS A 121 12.71 20.76 9.55
CA HIS A 121 11.27 20.47 9.56
C HIS A 121 10.47 21.20 10.65
N LYS A 122 11.05 22.21 11.31
CA LYS A 122 10.36 22.97 12.34
C LYS A 122 9.04 23.52 11.79
N GLY A 123 7.95 23.29 12.53
CA GLY A 123 6.63 23.74 12.12
C GLY A 123 5.83 22.77 11.22
N LEU A 124 6.46 21.78 10.59
CA LEU A 124 5.73 20.88 9.68
C LEU A 124 4.62 20.11 10.40
N TYR A 125 4.84 19.73 11.65
CA TYR A 125 3.83 19.10 12.50
C TYR A 125 2.59 19.99 12.65
N GLU A 126 2.78 21.27 12.95
CA GLU A 126 1.70 22.24 13.09
C GLU A 126 0.96 22.44 11.77
N ILE A 127 1.65 22.55 10.63
CA ILE A 127 1.02 22.69 9.30
C ILE A 127 0.05 21.54 9.06
N LEU A 128 0.52 20.30 9.25
CA LEU A 128 -0.28 19.12 8.98
C LEU A 128 -1.36 18.88 10.03
N THR A 129 -1.26 19.43 11.24
CA THR A 129 -2.30 19.27 12.27
C THR A 129 -3.34 20.39 12.27
N THR A 130 -3.03 21.55 11.71
CA THR A 130 -3.97 22.69 11.66
C THR A 130 -4.63 22.89 10.30
N SER A 131 -3.96 22.55 9.18
CA SER A 131 -4.52 22.72 7.84
C SER A 131 -4.99 21.41 7.22
N TRP A 132 -6.30 21.32 6.98
CA TRP A 132 -6.90 20.25 6.19
C TRP A 132 -6.49 20.30 4.72
N HIS A 133 -6.24 21.49 4.17
CA HIS A 133 -5.76 21.64 2.79
C HIS A 133 -4.34 21.08 2.63
N ALA A 134 -3.46 21.29 3.61
CA ALA A 134 -2.12 20.70 3.61
C ALA A 134 -2.17 19.17 3.69
N GLN A 135 -2.98 18.60 4.58
CA GLN A 135 -3.16 17.14 4.65
C GLN A 135 -3.73 16.57 3.35
N LEU A 136 -4.81 17.17 2.83
CA LEU A 136 -5.47 16.69 1.64
C LEU A 136 -4.54 16.76 0.41
N SER A 137 -3.77 17.84 0.29
CA SER A 137 -2.73 17.95 -0.75
C SER A 137 -1.75 16.78 -0.70
N LEU A 138 -1.16 16.48 0.46
CA LEU A 138 -0.19 15.41 0.61
C LEU A 138 -0.81 14.03 0.33
N ASN A 139 -2.01 13.79 0.86
CA ASN A 139 -2.74 12.53 0.67
C ASN A 139 -3.09 12.30 -0.80
N LEU A 140 -3.54 13.33 -1.52
CA LEU A 140 -3.82 13.24 -2.95
C LEU A 140 -2.56 12.99 -3.79
N ALA A 141 -1.43 13.62 -3.43
CA ALA A 141 -0.16 13.40 -4.13
C ALA A 141 0.31 11.95 -3.99
N MET A 142 0.27 11.41 -2.76
CA MET A 142 0.64 10.02 -2.50
C MET A 142 -0.34 9.05 -3.15
N LEU A 143 -1.64 9.24 -2.93
CA LEU A 143 -2.67 8.35 -3.47
C LEU A 143 -2.66 8.33 -4.99
N GLY A 144 -2.63 9.50 -5.65
CA GLY A 144 -2.59 9.57 -7.11
C GLY A 144 -1.37 8.88 -7.71
N SER A 145 -0.20 9.06 -7.09
CA SER A 145 1.02 8.34 -7.49
C SER A 145 0.89 6.83 -7.29
N THR A 146 0.34 6.39 -6.14
CA THR A 146 0.07 4.96 -5.89
C THR A 146 -0.95 4.40 -6.87
N THR A 147 -1.99 5.14 -7.25
CA THR A 147 -2.98 4.71 -8.27
C THR A 147 -2.32 4.47 -9.63
N ILE A 148 -1.36 5.31 -10.03
CA ILE A 148 -0.56 5.10 -11.25
C ILE A 148 0.32 3.86 -11.12
N VAL A 149 0.98 3.66 -9.97
CA VAL A 149 1.77 2.45 -9.71
C VAL A 149 0.89 1.19 -9.76
N VAL A 150 -0.34 1.24 -9.23
CA VAL A 150 -1.32 0.15 -9.34
C VAL A 150 -1.60 -0.17 -10.81
N ALA A 151 -1.80 0.85 -11.66
CA ALA A 151 -1.98 0.64 -13.10
C ALA A 151 -0.79 -0.15 -13.69
N HIS A 152 0.44 0.29 -13.39
CA HIS A 152 1.64 -0.37 -13.88
C HIS A 152 1.83 -1.80 -13.34
N HIS A 153 1.54 -2.04 -12.08
CA HIS A 153 1.67 -3.37 -11.48
C HIS A 153 0.59 -4.33 -11.98
N MET A 154 -0.66 -3.88 -12.12
CA MET A 154 -1.75 -4.78 -12.52
C MET A 154 -1.66 -5.26 -13.97
N TYR A 155 -1.08 -4.46 -14.88
CA TYR A 155 -0.90 -4.92 -16.27
C TYR A 155 0.29 -5.86 -16.44
N SER A 156 1.37 -5.65 -15.68
CA SER A 156 2.59 -6.45 -15.76
C SER A 156 2.56 -7.70 -14.88
N MET A 157 1.78 -7.67 -13.80
CA MET A 157 1.59 -8.76 -12.85
C MET A 157 0.09 -8.94 -12.55
N PRO A 158 -0.70 -9.51 -13.49
CA PRO A 158 -2.15 -9.64 -13.33
C PRO A 158 -2.52 -10.42 -12.05
N PRO A 159 -3.20 -9.81 -11.08
CA PRO A 159 -3.45 -10.46 -9.78
C PRO A 159 -4.69 -11.35 -9.76
N TYR A 160 -5.47 -11.38 -10.84
CA TYR A 160 -6.73 -12.10 -10.94
C TYR A 160 -6.66 -13.23 -11.97
N PRO A 161 -7.32 -14.37 -11.72
CA PRO A 161 -7.35 -15.47 -12.66
C PRO A 161 -8.07 -15.06 -13.96
N TYR A 162 -7.54 -15.51 -15.09
CA TYR A 162 -8.03 -15.27 -16.46
C TYR A 162 -8.05 -13.80 -16.92
N LEU A 163 -7.52 -12.89 -16.11
CA LEU A 163 -7.49 -11.46 -16.44
C LEU A 163 -6.41 -11.14 -17.50
N ALA A 164 -5.30 -11.90 -17.54
CA ALA A 164 -4.19 -11.62 -18.46
C ALA A 164 -4.55 -11.76 -19.94
N THR A 165 -5.54 -12.61 -20.26
CA THR A 165 -6.01 -12.86 -21.63
C THR A 165 -7.24 -12.03 -22.00
N ASP A 166 -7.86 -11.36 -21.03
CA ASP A 166 -8.91 -10.37 -21.28
C ASP A 166 -8.29 -9.00 -21.57
N TYR A 167 -7.88 -8.81 -22.83
CA TYR A 167 -7.22 -7.59 -23.29
C TYR A 167 -8.08 -6.32 -23.12
N GLY A 168 -9.40 -6.44 -23.22
CA GLY A 168 -10.31 -5.32 -23.07
C GLY A 168 -10.32 -4.81 -21.63
N THR A 169 -10.45 -5.72 -20.67
CA THR A 169 -10.41 -5.37 -19.25
C THR A 169 -9.04 -4.85 -18.83
N GLN A 170 -7.95 -5.44 -19.32
CA GLN A 170 -6.58 -4.98 -19.05
C GLN A 170 -6.35 -3.52 -19.48
N LEU A 171 -6.67 -3.19 -20.74
CA LEU A 171 -6.53 -1.82 -21.25
C LEU A 171 -7.42 -0.84 -20.49
N SER A 172 -8.65 -1.26 -20.19
CA SER A 172 -9.63 -0.42 -19.49
C SER A 172 -9.17 -0.10 -18.07
N LEU A 173 -8.73 -1.10 -17.30
CA LEU A 173 -8.23 -0.93 -15.93
C LEU A 173 -6.97 -0.06 -15.89
N PHE A 174 -6.02 -0.28 -16.80
CA PHE A 174 -4.81 0.53 -16.89
C PHE A 174 -5.16 2.00 -17.14
N THR A 175 -5.95 2.26 -18.19
CA THR A 175 -6.33 3.63 -18.59
C THR A 175 -7.13 4.31 -17.47
N HIS A 176 -8.05 3.59 -16.83
CA HIS A 176 -8.84 4.09 -15.72
C HIS A 176 -7.97 4.57 -14.55
N HIS A 177 -7.05 3.72 -14.07
CA HIS A 177 -6.18 4.06 -12.93
C HIS A 177 -5.18 5.17 -13.29
N MET A 178 -4.66 5.19 -14.52
CA MET A 178 -3.79 6.27 -15.01
C MET A 178 -4.50 7.63 -14.96
N TRP A 179 -5.73 7.72 -15.48
CA TRP A 179 -6.49 8.96 -15.48
C TRP A 179 -6.87 9.42 -14.08
N ILE A 180 -7.37 8.51 -13.24
CA ILE A 180 -7.69 8.84 -11.84
C ILE A 180 -6.44 9.34 -11.12
N GLY A 181 -5.31 8.64 -11.26
CA GLY A 181 -4.06 9.06 -10.66
C GLY A 181 -3.62 10.46 -11.10
N GLY A 182 -3.74 10.76 -12.40
CA GLY A 182 -3.51 12.11 -12.94
C GLY A 182 -4.41 13.18 -12.33
N PHE A 183 -5.71 12.92 -12.24
CA PHE A 183 -6.66 13.85 -11.60
C PHE A 183 -6.32 14.10 -10.13
N LEU A 184 -5.97 13.06 -9.38
CA LEU A 184 -5.59 13.18 -7.97
C LEU A 184 -4.30 14.00 -7.81
N ILE A 185 -3.28 13.80 -8.65
CA ILE A 185 -2.02 14.58 -8.61
C ILE A 185 -2.27 16.06 -8.92
N VAL A 186 -3.11 16.38 -9.91
CA VAL A 186 -3.50 17.78 -10.19
C VAL A 186 -4.27 18.37 -9.00
N GLY A 187 -5.18 17.59 -8.41
CA GLY A 187 -5.89 17.97 -7.19
C GLY A 187 -4.96 18.25 -6.02
N ALA A 188 -3.88 17.48 -5.88
CA ALA A 188 -2.85 17.72 -4.88
C ALA A 188 -2.23 19.11 -5.03
N ALA A 189 -1.79 19.48 -6.24
CA ALA A 189 -1.23 20.80 -6.51
C ALA A 189 -2.25 21.93 -6.25
N ALA A 190 -3.52 21.72 -6.60
CA ALA A 190 -4.59 22.69 -6.31
C ALA A 190 -4.76 22.91 -4.80
N HIS A 191 -4.80 21.85 -4.00
CA HIS A 191 -4.92 21.95 -2.54
C HIS A 191 -3.65 22.52 -1.88
N ALA A 192 -2.46 22.25 -2.42
CA ALA A 192 -1.23 22.91 -1.99
C ALA A 192 -1.32 24.42 -2.19
N ALA A 193 -1.78 24.88 -3.36
CA ALA A 193 -1.96 26.30 -3.63
C ALA A 193 -3.02 26.94 -2.71
N ILE A 194 -4.13 26.25 -2.44
CA ILE A 194 -5.15 26.72 -1.50
C ILE A 194 -4.57 26.86 -0.09
N PHE A 195 -3.79 25.88 0.37
CA PHE A 195 -3.04 25.95 1.63
C PHE A 195 -2.14 27.20 1.67
N MET A 196 -1.35 27.43 0.62
CA MET A 196 -0.44 28.59 0.53
C MET A 196 -1.17 29.94 0.61
N VAL A 197 -2.41 30.02 0.15
CA VAL A 197 -3.21 31.26 0.16
C VAL A 197 -3.94 31.47 1.49
N ARG A 198 -4.52 30.41 2.06
CA ARG A 198 -5.46 30.54 3.19
C ARG A 198 -4.83 30.27 4.54
N ASP A 199 -3.93 29.28 4.61
CA ASP A 199 -3.52 28.66 5.87
C ASP A 199 -2.01 28.83 6.14
N TYR A 200 -1.23 29.25 5.14
CA TYR A 200 0.19 29.55 5.31
C TYR A 200 0.37 30.93 5.96
N ASP A 201 1.09 30.95 7.09
CA ASP A 201 1.44 32.17 7.81
C ASP A 201 2.97 32.36 7.80
N PRO A 202 3.51 33.38 7.10
CA PRO A 202 4.96 33.61 7.04
C PRO A 202 5.55 34.12 8.37
N THR A 203 4.73 34.64 9.29
CA THR A 203 5.22 35.24 10.55
C THR A 203 5.70 34.20 11.54
N THR A 204 5.12 33.00 11.50
CA THR A 204 5.50 31.86 12.34
C THR A 204 6.53 30.93 11.70
N ARG A 205 6.91 31.19 10.43
CA ARG A 205 7.62 30.24 9.54
C ARG A 205 8.89 30.82 8.96
N TYR A 206 9.85 31.09 9.84
CA TYR A 206 11.11 31.69 9.45
C TYR A 206 12.22 30.65 9.28
N ASN A 207 12.79 30.63 8.06
CA ASN A 207 13.96 29.86 7.66
C ASN A 207 13.83 28.34 7.86
N ASP A 208 12.61 27.81 7.88
CA ASP A 208 12.33 26.39 7.75
C ASP A 208 12.44 25.93 6.29
N LEU A 209 12.20 24.64 6.01
CA LEU A 209 12.29 24.11 4.66
C LEU A 209 11.33 24.79 3.67
N LEU A 210 10.09 25.05 4.07
CA LEU A 210 9.07 25.60 3.17
C LEU A 210 9.37 27.05 2.81
N ASP A 211 9.68 27.89 3.81
CA ASP A 211 10.08 29.28 3.58
C ASP A 211 11.33 29.35 2.69
N ARG A 212 12.32 28.48 2.93
CA ARG A 212 13.51 28.43 2.07
C ARG A 212 13.15 28.14 0.62
N VAL A 213 12.29 27.16 0.32
CA VAL A 213 11.81 26.88 -1.05
C VAL A 213 11.22 28.13 -1.70
N LEU A 214 10.41 28.89 -0.96
CA LEU A 214 9.78 30.12 -1.49
C LEU A 214 10.80 31.21 -1.83
N ARG A 215 11.88 31.35 -1.05
CA ARG A 215 12.90 32.38 -1.27
C ARG A 215 13.73 32.18 -2.54
N HIS A 216 13.78 30.97 -3.08
CA HIS A 216 14.49 30.66 -4.34
C HIS A 216 13.55 30.07 -5.41
N ARG A 217 12.25 30.36 -5.31
CA ARG A 217 11.23 29.86 -6.25
C ARG A 217 11.53 30.24 -7.70
N ASP A 218 12.08 31.43 -7.95
CA ASP A 218 12.36 31.89 -9.33
C ASP A 218 13.43 31.01 -9.98
N ALA A 219 14.42 30.55 -9.21
CA ALA A 219 15.41 29.60 -9.69
C ALA A 219 14.79 28.22 -9.96
N ILE A 220 13.91 27.73 -9.09
CA ILE A 220 13.19 26.46 -9.30
C ILE A 220 12.38 26.52 -10.60
N ILE A 221 11.60 27.60 -10.78
CA ILE A 221 10.75 27.78 -11.96
C ILE A 221 11.59 27.97 -13.23
N SER A 222 12.69 28.73 -13.20
CA SER A 222 13.53 28.93 -14.38
C SER A 222 14.24 27.65 -14.82
N HIS A 223 14.70 26.82 -13.88
CA HIS A 223 15.32 25.54 -14.21
C HIS A 223 14.27 24.55 -14.73
N LEU A 224 13.06 24.52 -14.14
CA LEU A 224 11.99 23.69 -14.66
C LEU A 224 11.59 24.11 -16.08
N ASN A 225 11.48 25.41 -16.33
CA ASN A 225 11.22 25.95 -17.67
C ASN A 225 12.32 25.62 -18.68
N TRP A 226 13.58 25.49 -18.24
CA TRP A 226 14.68 25.08 -19.11
C TRP A 226 14.63 23.57 -19.46
N VAL A 227 14.12 22.73 -18.56
CA VAL A 227 14.01 21.28 -18.79
C VAL A 227 12.81 20.91 -19.68
N CYS A 228 11.73 21.69 -19.64
CA CYS A 228 10.52 21.50 -20.46
C CYS A 228 10.72 21.94 -21.92
#